data_AF-E6N5R2-F1
#
_entry.id   AF-E6N5R2-F1
#
_cell.length_a   1.000
_cell.length_b   1.000
_cell.length_c   1.000
_cell.angle_alpha   90.00
_cell.angle_beta   90.00
_cell.angle_gamma   90.00
#
_symmetry.space_group_name_H-M   'P 1'
#
loop_
_entity.id
_entity.type
_entity.pdbx_description
1 polymer ?
#
loop_
_entity_poly.entity_id
_entity_poly.type
_entity_poly.pdbx_seq_one_letter_code
_entity_poly.pdbx_strand_id
1 'polypeptide(L)'
;MERLEQKLLVQKIERGVVIDHIAPCKGFLIYSILNPDPGSTAVIAKNVPSTKLGRKDLVKIEGEYITSSLVNVIALISPTATINIIADWSVKSKERVNPPREVVGVIDCRNPLCSSKGPNSRFYVNLNTENLELTTLKCGSCGYVYYYEDAVKEISQRASSGILVSRTRVQRELLDLLVKKGGLRYHQKFRLKSGRVSPYFINMGALNDGESLSKLRWIFASYIALLLKENILEDFDFVFGPAYKGINLASLVCEGLKEYYGINKRFLYDRKEVKEYGDVRMDGSIVGSEYFQPGQKILIVDDTVTTGRTKVASIKKLDSLGSHRVVAVVVAVDRQETSEEEGISAVEYLEKTLGVRVHPILTASSIYEMIKSGLSQEEQEEWVRYYRDYGVVKLS
;
A
#
# COMPACT_ATOMS: atom_id res chain seq x y z
N MET A 1 40.22 34.93 5.27
CA MET A 1 39.64 33.73 5.91
C MET A 1 38.78 33.03 4.88
N GLU A 2 39.24 31.88 4.39
CA GLU A 2 38.48 31.05 3.46
C GLU A 2 37.13 30.68 4.08
N ARG A 3 36.07 30.93 3.31
CA ARG A 3 34.72 30.47 3.60
C ARG A 3 34.79 28.95 3.54
N LEU A 4 34.85 28.29 4.70
CA LEU A 4 34.66 26.84 4.80
C LEU A 4 33.35 26.51 4.06
N GLU A 5 33.47 26.01 2.83
CA GLU A 5 32.35 25.39 2.14
C GLU A 5 31.80 24.35 3.10
N GLN A 6 30.54 24.54 3.55
CA GLN A 6 29.86 23.54 4.35
C GLN A 6 29.69 22.30 3.47
N LYS A 7 30.71 21.42 3.46
CA LYS A 7 30.65 20.16 2.76
C LYS A 7 29.51 19.36 3.37
N LEU A 8 28.50 19.07 2.56
CA LEU A 8 27.42 18.18 2.95
C LEU A 8 28.03 16.81 3.27
N LEU A 9 27.75 16.29 4.47
CA LEU A 9 28.23 14.96 4.89
C LEU A 9 27.77 13.88 3.91
N VAL A 10 26.56 14.03 3.35
CA VAL A 10 25.95 13.11 2.39
C VAL A 10 25.09 13.89 1.40
N GLN A 11 25.03 13.42 0.16
CA GLN A 11 24.23 14.00 -0.93
C GLN A 11 22.74 14.12 -0.56
N LYS A 12 22.04 14.99 -1.28
CA LYS A 12 20.58 15.09 -1.22
C LYS A 12 19.98 13.86 -1.94
N ILE A 13 18.81 13.43 -1.51
CA ILE A 13 18.01 12.42 -2.20
C ILE A 13 17.01 13.13 -3.13
N GLU A 14 16.63 12.50 -4.23
CA GLU A 14 15.65 13.07 -5.16
C GLU A 14 14.24 12.97 -4.59
N ARG A 15 13.87 11.81 -4.06
CA ARG A 15 12.53 11.49 -3.53
C ARG A 15 12.59 10.54 -2.33
N GLY A 16 11.63 10.61 -1.42
CA GLY A 16 11.53 9.67 -0.28
C GLY A 16 11.39 10.38 1.06
N VAL A 17 12.07 9.88 2.09
CA VAL A 17 11.94 10.38 3.46
C VAL A 17 13.27 10.67 4.15
N VAL A 18 13.33 11.78 4.87
CA VAL A 18 14.45 12.17 5.74
C VAL A 18 13.95 12.37 7.16
N ILE A 19 14.36 11.50 8.06
CA ILE A 19 14.11 11.61 9.49
C ILE A 19 15.32 12.27 10.12
N ASP A 20 15.13 13.52 10.54
CA ASP A 20 16.16 14.36 11.15
C ASP A 20 15.86 14.57 12.65
N HIS A 21 16.82 15.07 13.40
CA HIS A 21 16.70 15.32 14.85
C HIS A 21 16.37 14.06 15.66
N ILE A 22 16.86 12.91 15.20
CA ILE A 22 16.79 11.66 15.97
C ILE A 22 17.74 11.79 17.15
N ALA A 23 17.29 11.36 18.34
CA ALA A 23 18.15 11.33 19.53
C ALA A 23 19.42 10.49 19.26
N PRO A 24 20.59 10.88 19.78
CA PRO A 24 21.84 10.15 19.56
C PRO A 24 21.72 8.65 19.87
N CYS A 25 22.37 7.83 19.06
CA CYS A 25 22.37 6.36 19.13
C CYS A 25 21.04 5.67 18.81
N LYS A 26 19.96 6.40 18.48
CA LYS A 26 18.67 5.81 18.08
C LYS A 26 18.50 5.68 16.56
N GLY A 27 19.43 6.20 15.76
CA GLY A 27 19.34 6.17 14.29
C GLY A 27 19.29 4.76 13.70
N PHE A 28 20.13 3.85 14.21
CA PHE A 28 20.09 2.44 13.79
C PHE A 28 18.80 1.74 14.19
N LEU A 29 18.31 1.96 15.41
CA LEU A 29 17.04 1.42 15.87
C LEU A 29 15.88 1.88 14.98
N ILE A 30 15.82 3.18 14.68
CA ILE A 30 14.82 3.73 13.75
C ILE A 30 14.97 3.07 12.37
N TYR A 31 16.18 2.98 11.83
CA TYR A 31 16.41 2.30 10.55
C TYR A 31 15.93 0.83 10.56
N SER A 32 16.25 0.08 11.61
CA SER A 32 15.80 -1.31 11.77
C SER A 32 14.28 -1.43 11.87
N ILE A 33 13.60 -0.46 12.50
CA ILE A 33 12.14 -0.43 12.59
C ILE A 33 11.50 -0.04 11.26
N LEU A 34 12.13 0.87 10.54
CA LEU A 34 11.69 1.24 9.21
C LEU A 34 11.80 0.02 8.26
N ASN A 35 12.85 -0.78 8.42
CA ASN A 35 13.13 -1.97 7.61
C ASN A 35 12.94 -1.69 6.10
N PRO A 36 13.70 -0.72 5.55
CA PRO A 36 13.57 -0.36 4.14
C PRO A 36 13.84 -1.55 3.22
N ASP A 37 13.30 -1.49 2.00
CA ASP A 37 13.54 -2.50 0.98
C ASP A 37 15.05 -2.65 0.74
N PRO A 38 15.56 -3.89 0.59
CA PRO A 38 16.99 -4.12 0.34
C PRO A 38 17.54 -3.41 -0.91
N GLY A 39 16.67 -3.11 -1.90
CA GLY A 39 17.04 -2.37 -3.11
C GLY A 39 16.99 -0.84 -2.95
N SER A 40 16.51 -0.32 -1.82
CA SER A 40 16.42 1.12 -1.59
C SER A 40 17.76 1.72 -1.18
N THR A 41 18.05 2.91 -1.69
CA THR A 41 19.21 3.68 -1.22
C THR A 41 18.88 4.33 0.11
N ALA A 42 19.68 4.04 1.14
CA ALA A 42 19.51 4.61 2.46
C ALA A 42 20.83 5.08 3.07
N VAL A 43 20.73 6.10 3.91
CA VAL A 43 21.85 6.75 4.57
C VAL A 43 21.53 6.87 6.05
N ILE A 44 22.43 6.37 6.90
CA ILE A 44 22.38 6.58 8.34
C ILE A 44 23.59 7.44 8.73
N ALA A 45 23.32 8.60 9.30
CA ALA A 45 24.35 9.47 9.85
C ALA A 45 24.20 9.52 11.38
N LYS A 46 25.14 8.91 12.10
CA LYS A 46 25.10 8.79 13.56
C LYS A 46 25.96 9.88 14.22
N ASN A 47 25.45 10.45 15.32
CA ASN A 47 26.16 11.39 16.19
C ASN A 47 26.72 12.63 15.47
N VAL A 48 25.99 13.11 14.47
CA VAL A 48 26.36 14.31 13.70
C VAL A 48 26.04 15.59 14.50
N PRO A 49 26.76 16.70 14.25
CA PRO A 49 26.46 17.98 14.88
C PRO A 49 25.02 18.44 14.65
N SER A 50 24.39 18.99 15.68
CA SER A 50 23.03 19.53 15.65
C SER A 50 22.99 20.88 16.35
N THR A 51 22.45 21.91 15.69
CA THR A 51 22.24 23.22 16.32
C THR A 51 21.19 23.18 17.43
N LYS A 52 20.22 22.26 17.34
CA LYS A 52 19.10 22.14 18.29
C LYS A 52 19.36 21.16 19.44
N LEU A 53 20.11 20.09 19.18
CA LEU A 53 20.31 18.99 20.13
C LEU A 53 21.77 18.82 20.57
N GLY A 54 22.69 19.64 20.05
CA GLY A 54 24.15 19.44 20.16
C GLY A 54 24.63 18.30 19.26
N ARG A 55 24.10 17.09 19.46
CA ARG A 55 24.32 15.90 18.62
C ARG A 55 23.00 15.28 18.23
N LYS A 56 22.95 14.67 17.04
CA LYS A 56 21.78 13.95 16.55
C LYS A 56 22.17 12.77 15.67
N ASP A 57 21.23 11.86 15.48
CA ASP A 57 21.26 10.92 14.38
C ASP A 57 20.32 11.43 13.26
N LEU A 58 20.51 10.92 12.05
CA LEU A 58 19.69 11.20 10.88
C LEU A 58 19.60 9.95 10.00
N VAL A 59 18.43 9.70 9.43
CA VAL A 59 18.18 8.62 8.48
C VAL A 59 17.55 9.21 7.22
N LYS A 60 18.10 8.88 6.05
CA LYS A 60 17.49 9.17 4.74
C LYS A 60 17.19 7.86 4.02
N ILE A 61 16.03 7.76 3.39
CA ILE A 61 15.62 6.59 2.60
C ILE A 61 14.98 7.11 1.32
N GLU A 62 15.54 6.72 0.18
CA GLU A 62 15.09 7.13 -1.14
C GLU A 62 13.96 6.21 -1.65
N GLY A 63 12.93 6.79 -2.26
CA GLY A 63 11.83 6.03 -2.88
C GLY A 63 10.84 5.36 -1.93
N GLU A 64 10.99 5.54 -0.61
CA GLU A 64 10.08 4.96 0.37
C GLU A 64 9.39 6.00 1.25
N TYR A 65 8.23 5.62 1.78
CA TYR A 65 7.39 6.50 2.56
C TYR A 65 6.89 5.85 3.86
N ILE A 66 6.78 6.69 4.87
CA ILE A 66 6.37 6.32 6.24
C ILE A 66 4.85 6.40 6.37
N THR A 67 4.24 5.38 6.99
CA THR A 67 2.82 5.34 7.36
C THR A 67 2.56 6.09 8.68
N SER A 68 1.30 6.46 8.96
CA SER A 68 0.97 7.18 10.21
C SER A 68 1.32 6.39 11.46
N SER A 69 1.16 5.06 11.44
CA SER A 69 1.56 4.18 12.53
C SER A 69 3.07 4.21 12.79
N LEU A 70 3.89 4.30 11.74
CA LEU A 70 5.33 4.47 11.91
C LEU A 70 5.71 5.82 12.49
N VAL A 71 5.03 6.90 12.06
CA VAL A 71 5.26 8.23 12.63
C VAL A 71 5.08 8.17 14.15
N ASN A 72 4.04 7.51 14.62
CA ASN A 72 3.76 7.32 16.05
C ASN A 72 4.87 6.51 16.76
N VAL A 73 5.39 5.47 16.13
CA VAL A 73 6.50 4.67 16.67
C VAL A 73 7.79 5.47 16.75
N ILE A 74 8.12 6.21 15.68
CA ILE A 74 9.27 7.11 15.66
C ILE A 74 9.12 8.18 16.74
N ALA A 75 7.91 8.72 16.93
CA ALA A 75 7.61 9.70 17.96
C ALA A 75 7.83 9.14 19.37
N LEU A 76 7.47 7.87 19.59
CA LEU A 76 7.71 7.19 20.86
C LEU A 76 9.21 7.01 21.14
N ILE A 77 9.98 6.62 20.11
CA ILE A 77 11.42 6.32 20.25
C ILE A 77 12.25 7.61 20.32
N SER A 78 11.89 8.60 19.52
CA SER A 78 12.60 9.86 19.39
C SER A 78 11.61 11.02 19.20
N PRO A 79 10.99 11.54 20.29
CA PRO A 79 10.05 12.66 20.24
C PRO A 79 10.60 13.96 19.64
N THR A 80 11.92 14.09 19.60
CA THR A 80 12.61 15.23 18.99
C THR A 80 12.68 15.16 17.48
N ALA A 81 12.38 13.99 16.89
CA ALA A 81 12.56 13.74 15.47
C ALA A 81 11.64 14.62 14.61
N THR A 82 12.05 14.84 13.38
CA THR A 82 11.30 15.56 12.37
C THR A 82 11.36 14.76 11.10
N ILE A 83 10.20 14.47 10.53
CA ILE A 83 10.07 13.72 9.28
C ILE A 83 9.90 14.71 8.15
N ASN A 84 10.79 14.68 7.17
CA ASN A 84 10.71 15.50 5.97
C ASN A 84 10.44 14.58 4.78
N ILE A 85 9.38 14.85 4.03
CA ILE A 85 9.10 14.16 2.78
C ILE A 85 9.77 14.93 1.64
N ILE A 86 10.60 14.24 0.88
CA ILE A 86 11.37 14.80 -0.23
C ILE A 86 10.73 14.37 -1.55
N ALA A 87 10.58 15.31 -2.48
CA ALA A 87 10.34 15.04 -3.89
C ALA A 87 10.96 16.15 -4.74
N ASP A 88 11.44 15.82 -5.94
CA ASP A 88 12.14 16.73 -6.85
C ASP A 88 13.29 17.48 -6.15
N TRP A 89 14.09 16.76 -5.36
CA TRP A 89 15.24 17.32 -4.62
C TRP A 89 14.87 18.38 -3.55
N SER A 90 13.58 18.50 -3.23
CA SER A 90 13.01 19.54 -2.36
C SER A 90 12.15 18.96 -1.23
N VAL A 91 12.12 19.64 -0.08
CA VAL A 91 11.22 19.27 1.03
C VAL A 91 9.80 19.69 0.67
N LYS A 92 8.91 18.72 0.47
CA LYS A 92 7.49 18.98 0.17
C LYS A 92 6.66 19.13 1.45
N SER A 93 6.95 18.32 2.46
CA SER A 93 6.31 18.42 3.77
C SER A 93 7.32 18.19 4.89
N LYS A 94 7.09 18.88 6.00
CA LYS A 94 7.90 18.79 7.21
C LYS A 94 6.96 18.62 8.39
N GLU A 95 7.03 17.45 9.01
CA GLU A 95 6.18 17.09 10.13
C GLU A 95 7.05 16.83 11.36
N ARG A 96 6.81 17.58 12.43
CA ARG A 96 7.39 17.25 13.72
C ARG A 96 6.57 16.13 14.32
N VAL A 97 7.23 15.05 14.71
CA VAL A 97 6.52 13.92 15.29
C VAL A 97 5.94 14.34 16.64
N ASN A 98 4.65 14.09 16.84
CA ASN A 98 4.01 14.27 18.13
C ASN A 98 3.86 12.91 18.79
N PRO A 99 4.32 12.74 20.04
CA PRO A 99 4.13 11.49 20.74
C PRO A 99 2.65 11.10 20.81
N PRO A 100 2.30 9.86 20.45
CA PRO A 100 0.92 9.43 20.42
C PRO A 100 0.38 9.23 21.85
N ARG A 101 -0.93 9.45 22.05
CA ARG A 101 -1.62 9.08 23.29
C ARG A 101 -1.87 7.58 23.39
N GLU A 102 -1.94 6.91 22.25
CA GLU A 102 -2.09 5.45 22.16
C GLU A 102 -1.35 4.92 20.94
N VAL A 103 -0.84 3.69 21.05
CA VAL A 103 -0.31 2.93 19.91
C VAL A 103 -1.24 1.76 19.62
N VAL A 104 -1.60 1.60 18.35
CA VAL A 104 -2.53 0.57 17.88
C VAL A 104 -1.82 -0.31 16.86
N GLY A 105 -1.94 -1.63 17.01
CA GLY A 105 -1.40 -2.63 16.09
C GLY A 105 0.13 -2.75 16.08
N VAL A 106 0.85 -2.05 16.97
CA VAL A 106 2.32 -2.01 16.96
C VAL A 106 2.96 -3.08 17.84
N ILE A 107 2.38 -3.37 19.01
CA ILE A 107 2.88 -4.36 19.97
C ILE A 107 1.76 -5.29 20.40
N ASP A 108 2.06 -6.56 20.68
CA ASP A 108 1.08 -7.49 21.23
C ASP A 108 1.06 -7.42 22.75
N CYS A 109 -0.04 -7.86 23.37
CA CYS A 109 -0.05 -8.04 24.82
C CYS A 109 0.64 -9.35 25.20
N ARG A 110 1.70 -9.26 26.01
CA ARG A 110 2.37 -10.40 26.65
C ARG A 110 1.50 -11.20 27.62
N ASN A 111 0.36 -10.67 28.06
CA ASN A 111 -0.61 -11.45 28.82
C ASN A 111 -1.22 -12.53 27.89
N PRO A 112 -0.96 -13.83 28.09
CA PRO A 112 -1.39 -14.88 27.17
C PRO A 112 -2.91 -14.98 27.02
N LEU A 113 -3.66 -14.59 28.07
CA LEU A 113 -5.13 -14.60 28.10
C LEU A 113 -5.76 -13.35 27.47
N CYS A 114 -4.94 -12.40 27.00
CA CYS A 114 -5.43 -11.15 26.44
C CYS A 114 -5.71 -11.25 24.94
N SER A 115 -6.86 -10.69 24.52
CA SER A 115 -7.26 -10.57 23.12
C SER A 115 -6.56 -9.42 22.36
N SER A 116 -5.83 -8.54 23.05
CA SER A 116 -5.10 -7.41 22.46
C SER A 116 -3.85 -7.89 21.73
N LYS A 117 -4.06 -8.47 20.54
CA LYS A 117 -3.01 -8.97 19.64
C LYS A 117 -3.27 -8.57 18.19
N GLY A 118 -2.24 -8.71 17.36
CA GLY A 118 -2.32 -8.43 15.93
C GLY A 118 -2.52 -6.93 15.63
N PRO A 119 -3.32 -6.61 14.60
CA PRO A 119 -3.73 -5.25 14.27
C PRO A 119 -4.64 -4.60 15.32
N ASN A 120 -5.36 -5.40 16.12
CA ASN A 120 -6.33 -4.90 17.11
C ASN A 120 -5.68 -4.59 18.46
N SER A 121 -4.37 -4.75 18.58
CA SER A 121 -3.68 -4.46 19.83
C SER A 121 -3.74 -2.96 20.12
N ARG A 122 -4.00 -2.57 21.37
CA ARG A 122 -4.13 -1.15 21.74
C ARG A 122 -3.46 -0.90 23.07
N PHE A 123 -2.58 0.10 23.11
CA PHE A 123 -1.86 0.50 24.31
C PHE A 123 -1.89 2.01 24.50
N TYR A 124 -2.32 2.44 25.68
CA TYR A 124 -2.25 3.84 26.09
C TYR A 124 -0.84 4.18 26.53
N VAL A 125 -0.29 5.26 25.98
CA VAL A 125 1.08 5.70 26.23
C VAL A 125 1.06 6.73 27.36
N ASN A 126 1.73 6.42 28.45
CA ASN A 126 2.07 7.38 29.49
C ASN A 126 3.53 7.83 29.27
N LEU A 127 3.69 8.85 28.43
CA LEU A 127 4.99 9.35 28.01
C LEU A 127 5.63 10.20 29.10
N ASN A 128 6.88 9.90 29.42
CA ASN A 128 7.73 10.79 30.20
C ASN A 128 8.70 11.53 29.25
N THR A 129 8.52 12.85 29.11
CA THR A 129 9.29 13.69 28.18
C THR A 129 10.66 14.08 28.71
N GLU A 130 10.88 14.00 30.02
CA GLU A 130 12.18 14.28 30.67
C GLU A 130 13.08 13.04 30.64
N ASN A 131 12.50 11.87 30.86
CA ASN A 131 13.20 10.59 30.82
C ASN A 131 12.34 9.53 30.13
N LEU A 132 12.65 9.26 28.86
CA LEU A 132 11.92 8.29 28.05
C LEU A 132 11.91 6.88 28.63
N GLU A 133 12.92 6.49 29.40
CA GLU A 133 13.00 5.16 30.03
C GLU A 133 11.88 4.94 31.07
N LEU A 134 11.29 6.03 31.58
CA LEU A 134 10.14 5.99 32.48
C LEU A 134 8.79 5.95 31.74
N THR A 135 8.80 5.95 30.41
CA THR A 135 7.59 5.81 29.60
C THR A 135 6.99 4.42 29.78
N THR A 136 5.67 4.36 29.93
CA THR A 136 4.94 3.09 30.07
C THR A 136 3.82 2.99 29.05
N LEU A 137 3.56 1.76 28.58
CA LEU A 137 2.51 1.46 27.63
C LEU A 137 1.53 0.48 28.28
N LYS A 138 0.29 0.92 28.52
CA LYS A 138 -0.73 0.14 29.20
C LYS A 138 -1.73 -0.44 28.21
N CYS A 139 -1.86 -1.76 28.16
CA CYS A 139 -2.81 -2.49 27.33
C CYS A 139 -4.24 -2.01 27.63
N GLY A 140 -4.96 -1.61 26.59
CA GLY A 140 -6.34 -1.15 26.71
C GLY A 140 -7.33 -2.25 27.10
N SER A 141 -7.01 -3.52 26.84
CA SER A 141 -7.94 -4.63 27.09
C SER A 141 -7.78 -5.26 28.47
N CYS A 142 -6.55 -5.55 28.92
CA CYS A 142 -6.31 -6.25 30.20
C CYS A 142 -5.50 -5.42 31.20
N GLY A 143 -5.06 -4.22 30.83
CA GLY A 143 -4.27 -3.35 31.71
C GLY A 143 -2.80 -3.74 31.88
N TYR A 144 -2.32 -4.79 31.22
CA TYR A 144 -0.90 -5.17 31.23
C TYR A 144 0.01 -3.99 30.83
N VAL A 145 1.10 -3.79 31.56
CA VAL A 145 2.01 -2.65 31.35
C VAL A 145 3.33 -3.11 30.76
N TYR A 146 3.71 -2.50 29.66
CA TYR A 146 5.09 -2.52 29.14
C TYR A 146 5.86 -1.31 29.69
N TYR A 147 7.11 -1.56 30.06
CA TYR A 147 8.10 -0.51 30.24
C TYR A 147 8.73 -0.15 28.89
N TYR A 148 9.29 1.06 28.78
CA TYR A 148 9.79 1.61 27.51
C TYR A 148 10.74 0.66 26.78
N GLU A 149 11.76 0.11 27.43
CA GLU A 149 12.69 -0.81 26.78
C GLU A 149 12.01 -2.07 26.22
N ASP A 150 11.10 -2.68 27.00
CA ASP A 150 10.37 -3.88 26.58
C ASP A 150 9.45 -3.58 25.40
N ALA A 151 8.78 -2.41 25.43
CA ALA A 151 7.96 -1.95 24.32
C ALA A 151 8.83 -1.75 23.07
N VAL A 152 9.96 -1.07 23.17
CA VAL A 152 10.86 -0.84 22.03
C VAL A 152 11.41 -2.16 21.47
N LYS A 153 11.78 -3.12 22.33
CA LYS A 153 12.21 -4.46 21.89
C LYS A 153 11.10 -5.19 21.13
N GLU A 154 9.88 -5.17 21.66
CA GLU A 154 8.70 -5.79 21.02
C GLU A 154 8.39 -5.13 19.66
N ILE A 155 8.40 -3.80 19.62
CA ILE A 155 8.21 -3.01 18.38
C ILE A 155 9.26 -3.42 17.35
N SER A 156 10.53 -3.49 17.75
CA SER A 156 11.63 -3.79 16.84
C SER A 156 11.50 -5.19 16.24
N GLN A 157 11.10 -6.18 17.03
CA GLN A 157 10.87 -7.55 16.57
C GLN A 157 9.68 -7.65 15.60
N ARG A 158 8.63 -6.85 15.80
CA ARG A 158 7.51 -6.75 14.86
C ARG A 158 7.83 -5.96 13.61
N ALA A 159 8.64 -4.92 13.75
CA ALA A 159 8.99 -4.02 12.67
C ALA A 159 9.85 -4.69 11.59
N SER A 160 10.54 -5.78 11.93
CA SER A 160 11.15 -6.70 10.95
C SER A 160 10.14 -7.37 10.00
N SER A 161 8.84 -7.37 10.31
CA SER A 161 7.76 -7.74 9.38
C SER A 161 7.25 -6.56 8.53
N GLY A 162 7.95 -5.43 8.67
CA GLY A 162 8.09 -4.32 7.75
C GLY A 162 6.97 -3.28 7.79
N ILE A 163 7.36 -2.05 8.07
CA ILE A 163 6.41 -0.97 8.28
C ILE A 163 6.59 0.18 7.26
N LEU A 164 7.71 0.26 6.55
CA LEU A 164 7.87 1.15 5.39
C LEU A 164 7.15 0.62 4.15
N VAL A 165 6.56 1.54 3.40
CA VAL A 165 5.78 1.21 2.20
C VAL A 165 6.50 1.73 0.97
N SER A 166 6.75 0.84 0.03
CA SER A 166 7.33 1.10 -1.29
C SER A 166 6.57 0.33 -2.35
N ARG A 167 6.65 0.76 -3.61
CA ARG A 167 5.98 0.05 -4.73
C ARG A 167 6.48 -1.40 -4.84
N THR A 168 7.79 -1.59 -4.80
CA THR A 168 8.45 -2.90 -4.86
C THR A 168 7.97 -3.82 -3.74
N ARG A 169 7.82 -3.29 -2.52
CA ARG A 169 7.38 -4.09 -1.38
C ARG A 169 5.92 -4.50 -1.50
N VAL A 170 5.04 -3.57 -1.88
CA VAL A 170 3.63 -3.87 -2.13
C VAL A 170 3.48 -4.95 -3.21
N GLN A 171 4.27 -4.85 -4.29
CA GLN A 171 4.33 -5.85 -5.35
C GLN A 171 4.79 -7.22 -4.85
N ARG A 172 5.87 -7.26 -4.05
CA ARG A 172 6.41 -8.50 -3.47
C ARG A 172 5.40 -9.17 -2.53
N GLU A 173 4.75 -8.40 -1.67
CA GLU A 173 3.71 -8.94 -0.76
C GLU A 173 2.50 -9.49 -1.52
N LEU A 174 2.08 -8.82 -2.60
CA LEU A 174 1.00 -9.34 -3.45
C LEU A 174 1.41 -10.63 -4.18
N LEU A 175 2.62 -10.67 -4.73
CA LEU A 175 3.15 -11.85 -5.39
C LEU A 175 3.27 -13.03 -4.42
N ASP A 176 3.89 -12.82 -3.26
CA ASP A 176 4.03 -13.84 -2.20
C ASP A 176 2.66 -14.37 -1.77
N LEU A 177 1.70 -13.47 -1.52
CA LEU A 177 0.35 -13.86 -1.16
C LEU A 177 -0.31 -14.72 -2.25
N LEU A 178 -0.18 -14.31 -3.52
CA LEU A 178 -0.72 -15.05 -4.65
C LEU A 178 -0.07 -16.45 -4.76
N VAL A 179 1.24 -16.56 -4.65
CA VAL A 179 1.93 -17.86 -4.73
C VAL A 179 1.54 -18.75 -3.55
N LYS A 180 1.68 -18.24 -2.32
CA LYS A 180 1.42 -18.99 -1.08
C LYS A 180 -0.01 -19.54 -1.00
N LYS A 181 -0.99 -18.78 -1.49
CA LYS A 181 -2.42 -19.16 -1.46
C LYS A 181 -2.88 -19.85 -2.75
N GLY A 182 -1.97 -20.11 -3.70
CA GLY A 182 -2.32 -20.71 -5.00
C GLY A 182 -3.14 -19.80 -5.92
N GLY A 183 -3.18 -18.51 -5.61
CA GLY A 183 -3.72 -17.46 -6.47
C GLY A 183 -2.86 -17.18 -7.71
N LEU A 184 -1.56 -17.48 -7.68
CA LEU A 184 -0.69 -17.58 -8.85
C LEU A 184 -0.12 -18.99 -8.93
N ARG A 185 -0.28 -19.64 -10.08
CA ARG A 185 0.28 -20.96 -10.39
C ARG A 185 1.01 -20.88 -11.72
N TYR A 186 2.25 -21.36 -11.77
CA TYR A 186 3.15 -21.10 -12.91
C TYR A 186 4.14 -22.23 -13.23
N HIS A 187 4.00 -23.39 -12.59
CA HIS A 187 4.79 -24.61 -12.86
C HIS A 187 4.04 -25.63 -13.74
N GLN A 188 3.01 -25.19 -14.46
CA GLN A 188 2.21 -26.03 -15.35
C GLN A 188 1.43 -25.16 -16.35
N LYS A 189 0.96 -25.78 -17.44
CA LYS A 189 0.15 -25.11 -18.46
C LYS A 189 -1.32 -25.05 -18.08
N PHE A 190 -1.98 -23.98 -18.49
CA PHE A 190 -3.40 -23.71 -18.23
C PHE A 190 -4.12 -23.32 -19.51
N ARG A 191 -5.25 -23.98 -19.79
CA ARG A 191 -6.16 -23.57 -20.86
C ARG A 191 -7.07 -22.44 -20.35
N LEU A 192 -6.98 -21.27 -20.95
CA LEU A 192 -7.80 -20.10 -20.61
C LEU A 192 -9.17 -20.17 -21.27
N LYS A 193 -10.09 -19.30 -20.84
CA LYS A 193 -11.42 -19.16 -21.45
C LYS A 193 -11.38 -18.76 -22.93
N SER A 194 -10.33 -18.05 -23.34
CA SER A 194 -10.05 -17.75 -24.75
C SER A 194 -9.55 -18.97 -25.55
N GLY A 195 -9.29 -20.11 -24.91
CA GLY A 195 -8.70 -21.28 -25.54
C GLY A 195 -7.16 -21.28 -25.55
N ARG A 196 -6.51 -20.13 -25.32
CA ARG A 196 -5.06 -19.98 -25.20
C ARG A 196 -4.47 -20.91 -24.14
N VAL A 197 -3.27 -21.44 -24.40
CA VAL A 197 -2.50 -22.25 -23.45
C VAL A 197 -1.47 -21.35 -22.77
N SER A 198 -1.74 -20.95 -21.54
CA SER A 198 -0.93 -20.03 -20.74
C SER A 198 0.05 -20.80 -19.85
N PRO A 199 1.31 -20.34 -19.69
CA PRO A 199 2.29 -20.96 -18.79
C PRO A 199 2.00 -20.64 -17.31
N TYR A 200 1.01 -19.78 -17.05
CA TYR A 200 0.62 -19.38 -15.71
C TYR A 200 -0.88 -19.12 -15.61
N PHE A 201 -1.40 -19.13 -14.39
CA PHE A 201 -2.79 -18.81 -14.10
C PHE A 201 -2.91 -17.98 -12.84
N ILE A 202 -3.72 -16.93 -12.93
CA ILE A 202 -4.02 -16.01 -11.82
C ILE A 202 -5.48 -16.13 -11.45
N ASN A 203 -5.75 -16.36 -10.17
CA ASN A 203 -7.07 -16.42 -9.58
C ASN A 203 -7.11 -15.75 -8.21
N MET A 204 -7.55 -14.50 -8.20
CA MET A 204 -7.79 -13.75 -6.97
C MET A 204 -8.85 -14.40 -6.05
N GLY A 205 -9.71 -15.29 -6.59
CA GLY A 205 -10.68 -16.03 -5.78
C GLY A 205 -10.07 -17.04 -4.81
N ALA A 206 -8.78 -17.37 -4.96
CA ALA A 206 -8.05 -18.17 -3.98
C ALA A 206 -7.73 -17.40 -2.68
N LEU A 207 -7.81 -16.07 -2.71
CA LEU A 207 -7.51 -15.18 -1.59
C LEU A 207 -8.76 -14.95 -0.72
N ASN A 208 -9.31 -16.03 -0.16
CA ASN A 208 -10.65 -16.05 0.46
C ASN A 208 -10.65 -16.21 1.99
N ASP A 209 -9.47 -16.24 2.63
CA ASP A 209 -9.33 -16.34 4.08
C ASP A 209 -8.97 -14.98 4.73
N GLY A 210 -9.13 -14.89 6.06
CA GLY A 210 -8.89 -13.65 6.80
C GLY A 210 -7.45 -13.12 6.73
N GLU A 211 -6.45 -14.02 6.63
CA GLU A 211 -5.05 -13.63 6.43
C GLU A 211 -4.88 -12.93 5.08
N SER A 212 -5.47 -13.50 4.02
CA SER A 212 -5.43 -12.96 2.66
C SER A 212 -6.15 -11.62 2.58
N LEU A 213 -7.33 -11.50 3.20
CA LEU A 213 -8.08 -10.23 3.23
C LEU A 213 -7.30 -9.14 3.98
N SER A 214 -6.67 -9.47 5.11
CA SER A 214 -5.83 -8.54 5.86
C SER A 214 -4.62 -8.06 5.04
N LYS A 215 -3.95 -8.97 4.31
CA LYS A 215 -2.86 -8.60 3.40
C LYS A 215 -3.35 -7.77 2.21
N LEU A 216 -4.45 -8.15 1.55
CA LEU A 216 -5.02 -7.41 0.42
C LEU A 216 -5.39 -5.98 0.80
N ARG A 217 -5.99 -5.80 1.98
CA ARG A 217 -6.30 -4.50 2.58
C ARG A 217 -5.07 -3.62 2.70
N TRP A 218 -3.99 -4.15 3.28
CA TRP A 218 -2.72 -3.44 3.37
C TRP A 218 -2.13 -3.15 1.99
N ILE A 219 -2.08 -4.12 1.09
CA ILE A 219 -1.52 -4.01 -0.27
C ILE A 219 -2.20 -2.89 -1.06
N PHE A 220 -3.53 -2.95 -1.18
CA PHE A 220 -4.28 -1.99 -1.99
C PHE A 220 -4.27 -0.58 -1.38
N ALA A 221 -4.51 -0.45 -0.08
CA ALA A 221 -4.48 0.85 0.60
C ALA A 221 -3.09 1.49 0.49
N SER A 222 -2.04 0.68 0.65
CA SER A 222 -0.66 1.14 0.54
C SER A 222 -0.29 1.60 -0.87
N TYR A 223 -0.68 0.83 -1.89
CA TYR A 223 -0.46 1.23 -3.27
C TYR A 223 -1.15 2.56 -3.60
N ILE A 224 -2.42 2.71 -3.22
CA ILE A 224 -3.20 3.93 -3.47
C ILE A 224 -2.61 5.13 -2.72
N ALA A 225 -2.22 4.96 -1.46
CA ALA A 225 -1.58 6.01 -0.68
C ALA A 225 -0.24 6.46 -1.30
N LEU A 226 0.55 5.53 -1.85
CA LEU A 226 1.76 5.86 -2.60
C LEU A 226 1.43 6.72 -3.84
N LEU A 227 0.44 6.32 -4.64
CA LEU A 227 0.05 7.08 -5.83
C LEU A 227 -0.43 8.49 -5.50
N LEU A 228 -1.21 8.66 -4.43
CA LEU A 228 -1.66 9.97 -3.95
C LEU A 228 -0.47 10.84 -3.53
N LYS A 229 0.45 10.28 -2.74
CA LYS A 229 1.62 11.00 -2.21
C LYS A 229 2.60 11.43 -3.30
N GLU A 230 2.73 10.61 -4.34
CA GLU A 230 3.57 10.89 -5.51
C GLU A 230 2.90 11.84 -6.52
N ASN A 231 1.68 12.33 -6.23
CA ASN A 231 0.85 13.14 -7.15
C ASN A 231 0.61 12.44 -8.50
N ILE A 232 0.62 11.11 -8.53
CA ILE A 232 0.31 10.31 -9.71
C ILE A 232 -1.20 10.04 -9.78
N LEU A 233 -1.84 9.89 -8.61
CA LEU A 233 -3.28 9.79 -8.47
C LEU A 233 -3.83 11.11 -7.92
N GLU A 234 -4.83 11.67 -8.59
CA GLU A 234 -5.61 12.79 -8.07
C GLU A 234 -6.44 12.34 -6.85
N ASP A 235 -6.57 13.19 -5.84
CA ASP A 235 -7.42 12.89 -4.68
C ASP A 235 -8.88 12.67 -5.09
N PHE A 236 -9.59 11.83 -4.34
CA PHE A 236 -10.93 11.33 -4.67
C PHE A 236 -11.83 11.23 -3.44
N ASP A 237 -13.14 11.07 -3.63
CA ASP A 237 -14.11 11.03 -2.51
C ASP A 237 -14.61 9.60 -2.24
N PHE A 238 -14.84 8.84 -3.31
CA PHE A 238 -15.40 7.49 -3.27
C PHE A 238 -14.51 6.46 -3.94
N VAL A 239 -14.54 5.23 -3.42
CA VAL A 239 -13.95 4.04 -4.04
C VAL A 239 -15.07 3.18 -4.62
N PHE A 240 -15.12 3.01 -5.94
CA PHE A 240 -16.09 2.15 -6.60
C PHE A 240 -15.53 0.76 -6.87
N GLY A 241 -16.25 -0.27 -6.43
CA GLY A 241 -15.92 -1.67 -6.64
C GLY A 241 -16.99 -2.40 -7.47
N PRO A 242 -16.72 -2.76 -8.74
CA PRO A 242 -17.68 -3.48 -9.57
C PRO A 242 -18.07 -4.85 -8.99
N ALA A 243 -19.35 -5.20 -9.05
CA ALA A 243 -19.85 -6.45 -8.49
C ALA A 243 -19.36 -7.70 -9.26
N TYR A 244 -18.99 -8.78 -8.56
CA TYR A 244 -19.02 -8.97 -7.10
C TYR A 244 -17.66 -8.74 -6.43
N LYS A 245 -16.57 -9.04 -7.12
CA LYS A 245 -15.22 -9.05 -6.55
C LYS A 245 -14.66 -7.66 -6.25
N GLY A 246 -15.13 -6.62 -6.94
CA GLY A 246 -14.74 -5.26 -6.63
C GLY A 246 -15.33 -4.79 -5.30
N ILE A 247 -16.47 -5.33 -4.87
CA ILE A 247 -17.15 -4.92 -3.63
C ILE A 247 -16.23 -5.11 -2.41
N ASN A 248 -15.65 -6.31 -2.27
CA ASN A 248 -14.74 -6.59 -1.17
C ASN A 248 -13.44 -5.78 -1.27
N LEU A 249 -12.96 -5.49 -2.47
CA LEU A 249 -11.76 -4.66 -2.64
C LEU A 249 -12.03 -3.21 -2.25
N ALA A 250 -13.17 -2.64 -2.66
CA ALA A 250 -13.53 -1.27 -2.33
C ALA A 250 -13.73 -1.05 -0.82
N SER A 251 -14.35 -2.02 -0.14
CA SER A 251 -14.50 -1.96 1.32
C SER A 251 -13.16 -2.08 2.05
N LEU A 252 -12.29 -3.03 1.65
CA LEU A 252 -10.95 -3.18 2.22
C LEU A 252 -10.06 -1.96 1.95
N VAL A 253 -10.16 -1.34 0.78
CA VAL A 253 -9.42 -0.11 0.45
C VAL A 253 -9.82 1.02 1.38
N CYS A 254 -11.12 1.26 1.58
CA CYS A 254 -11.58 2.34 2.46
C CYS A 254 -11.13 2.12 3.91
N GLU A 255 -11.26 0.88 4.40
CA GLU A 255 -10.83 0.52 5.75
C GLU A 255 -9.31 0.69 5.89
N GLY A 256 -8.51 0.15 4.97
CA GLY A 256 -7.06 0.22 5.03
C GLY A 256 -6.52 1.65 4.87
N LEU A 257 -7.13 2.47 4.00
CA LEU A 257 -6.77 3.88 3.86
C LEU A 257 -7.02 4.65 5.17
N LYS A 258 -8.13 4.38 5.84
CA LYS A 258 -8.45 5.00 7.12
C LYS A 258 -7.49 4.55 8.22
N GLU A 259 -7.29 3.24 8.35
CA GLU A 259 -6.49 2.64 9.43
C GLU A 259 -4.99 2.97 9.29
N TYR A 260 -4.40 2.76 8.10
CA TYR A 260 -2.95 2.88 7.92
C TYR A 260 -2.48 4.30 7.61
N TYR A 261 -3.35 5.12 7.01
CA TYR A 261 -2.98 6.44 6.47
C TYR A 261 -3.85 7.59 6.99
N GLY A 262 -4.90 7.31 7.77
CA GLY A 262 -5.83 8.34 8.24
C GLY A 262 -6.73 8.92 7.16
N ILE A 263 -6.68 8.37 5.94
CA ILE A 263 -7.41 8.86 4.77
C ILE A 263 -8.83 8.27 4.78
N ASN A 264 -9.82 9.09 5.12
CA ASN A 264 -11.21 8.65 5.22
C ASN A 264 -11.93 8.80 3.88
N LYS A 265 -12.34 7.70 3.26
CA LYS A 265 -13.11 7.66 2.00
C LYS A 265 -14.37 6.82 2.18
N ARG A 266 -15.33 6.99 1.28
CA ARG A 266 -16.55 6.14 1.21
C ARG A 266 -16.41 5.16 0.05
N PHE A 267 -17.20 4.09 0.03
CA PHE A 267 -17.23 3.17 -1.12
C PHE A 267 -18.62 3.08 -1.75
N LEU A 268 -18.62 2.74 -3.04
CA LEU A 268 -19.79 2.49 -3.88
C LEU A 268 -19.63 1.12 -4.54
N TYR A 269 -20.74 0.47 -4.88
CA TYR A 269 -20.72 -0.71 -5.75
C TYR A 269 -22.02 -0.85 -6.52
N ASP A 270 -21.95 -1.48 -7.70
CA ASP A 270 -23.15 -1.74 -8.50
C ASP A 270 -23.87 -3.01 -8.05
N ARG A 271 -25.16 -3.07 -8.32
CA ARG A 271 -25.92 -4.32 -8.25
C ARG A 271 -26.00 -4.96 -9.63
N LYS A 272 -25.93 -6.30 -9.67
CA LYS A 272 -26.19 -7.06 -10.90
C LYS A 272 -27.66 -6.99 -11.32
N GLU A 273 -28.55 -6.96 -10.34
CA GLU A 273 -30.00 -6.90 -10.53
C GLU A 273 -30.55 -5.64 -9.85
N VAL A 274 -31.48 -4.97 -10.53
CA VAL A 274 -32.16 -3.80 -10.00
C VAL A 274 -33.16 -4.28 -8.94
N LYS A 275 -33.27 -3.58 -7.81
CA LYS A 275 -34.30 -3.91 -6.82
C LYS A 275 -35.70 -3.67 -7.41
N GLU A 276 -36.54 -4.69 -7.39
CA GLU A 276 -37.97 -4.56 -7.73
C GLU A 276 -38.85 -4.10 -6.55
N TYR A 277 -38.35 -4.17 -5.31
CA TYR A 277 -39.08 -3.80 -4.08
C TYR A 277 -38.16 -3.10 -3.05
N GLY A 278 -38.73 -2.17 -2.26
CA GLY A 278 -38.01 -1.27 -1.33
C GLY A 278 -38.02 0.19 -1.80
N ASP A 279 -37.27 1.09 -1.15
CA ASP A 279 -37.19 2.50 -1.55
C ASP A 279 -36.43 2.64 -2.89
N VAL A 280 -37.13 2.40 -4.01
CA VAL A 280 -36.61 2.32 -5.38
C VAL A 280 -35.92 3.64 -5.81
N ARG A 281 -36.17 4.73 -5.09
CA ARG A 281 -35.58 6.06 -5.35
C ARG A 281 -34.19 6.25 -4.74
N MET A 282 -33.77 5.43 -3.76
CA MET A 282 -32.58 5.73 -2.95
C MET A 282 -31.31 4.93 -3.29
N ASP A 283 -31.40 3.76 -3.94
CA ASP A 283 -30.23 2.90 -4.23
C ASP A 283 -30.56 1.82 -5.30
N GLY A 284 -31.06 2.24 -6.47
CA GLY A 284 -31.57 1.32 -7.50
C GLY A 284 -30.48 0.44 -8.13
N SER A 285 -29.44 1.07 -8.70
CA SER A 285 -28.36 0.43 -9.45
C SER A 285 -27.01 0.46 -8.74
N ILE A 286 -26.76 1.49 -7.93
CA ILE A 286 -25.53 1.73 -7.16
C ILE A 286 -25.91 1.80 -5.69
N VAL A 287 -25.16 1.12 -4.83
CA VAL A 287 -25.29 1.21 -3.38
C VAL A 287 -24.38 2.28 -2.82
N GLY A 288 -24.91 3.08 -1.89
CA GLY A 288 -24.24 4.23 -1.29
C GLY A 288 -24.43 5.52 -2.08
N SER A 289 -25.30 5.49 -3.10
CA SER A 289 -25.59 6.62 -3.99
C SER A 289 -26.21 7.81 -3.26
N GLU A 290 -26.95 7.56 -2.18
CA GLU A 290 -27.56 8.57 -1.30
C GLU A 290 -26.56 9.52 -0.62
N TYR A 291 -25.29 9.12 -0.49
CA TYR A 291 -24.23 9.96 0.09
C TYR A 291 -23.44 10.71 -0.98
N PHE A 292 -23.71 10.47 -2.26
CA PHE A 292 -22.98 11.06 -3.37
C PHE A 292 -23.53 12.45 -3.71
N GLN A 293 -22.63 13.40 -3.93
CA GLN A 293 -22.93 14.76 -4.37
C GLN A 293 -22.36 14.99 -5.78
N PRO A 294 -23.10 15.70 -6.66
CA PRO A 294 -22.62 15.99 -8.01
C PRO A 294 -21.22 16.62 -8.03
N GLY A 295 -20.36 16.12 -8.91
CA GLY A 295 -18.98 16.55 -9.10
C GLY A 295 -17.95 15.79 -8.26
N GLN A 296 -18.38 14.92 -7.34
CA GLN A 296 -17.46 14.11 -6.54
C GLN A 296 -16.68 13.10 -7.39
N LYS A 297 -15.48 12.78 -6.90
CA LYS A 297 -14.47 12.01 -7.60
C LYS A 297 -14.46 10.56 -7.16
N ILE A 298 -14.28 9.66 -8.11
CA ILE A 298 -14.40 8.22 -7.91
C ILE A 298 -13.10 7.54 -8.36
N LEU A 299 -12.48 6.79 -7.45
CA LEU A 299 -11.43 5.81 -7.75
C LEU A 299 -12.07 4.45 -7.96
N ILE A 300 -11.75 3.75 -9.05
CA ILE A 300 -12.27 2.40 -9.29
C ILE A 300 -11.22 1.37 -8.84
N VAL A 301 -11.65 0.30 -8.17
CA VAL A 301 -10.76 -0.79 -7.76
C VAL A 301 -11.27 -2.16 -8.21
N ASP A 302 -10.37 -3.03 -8.67
CA ASP A 302 -10.74 -4.35 -9.18
C ASP A 302 -9.62 -5.40 -9.11
N ASP A 303 -9.97 -6.65 -9.40
CA ASP A 303 -9.07 -7.81 -9.30
C ASP A 303 -8.11 -7.89 -10.50
N THR A 304 -8.63 -8.10 -11.70
CA THR A 304 -7.89 -8.29 -12.95
C THR A 304 -8.70 -7.75 -14.11
N VAL A 305 -8.06 -7.14 -15.10
CA VAL A 305 -8.76 -6.73 -16.33
C VAL A 305 -8.70 -7.88 -17.34
N THR A 306 -9.84 -8.53 -17.63
CA THR A 306 -9.91 -9.66 -18.58
C THR A 306 -10.28 -9.20 -19.99
N THR A 307 -11.55 -8.90 -20.26
CA THR A 307 -12.01 -8.41 -21.58
C THR A 307 -12.37 -6.93 -21.56
N GLY A 308 -12.28 -6.26 -20.40
CA GLY A 308 -12.63 -4.85 -20.20
C GLY A 308 -14.14 -4.56 -20.27
N ARG A 309 -14.89 -5.18 -21.19
CA ARG A 309 -16.30 -4.89 -21.50
C ARG A 309 -17.26 -5.02 -20.32
N THR A 310 -17.19 -6.13 -19.58
CA THR A 310 -18.05 -6.34 -18.41
C THR A 310 -17.80 -5.30 -17.33
N LYS A 311 -16.55 -4.85 -17.18
CA LYS A 311 -16.19 -3.79 -16.24
C LYS A 311 -16.67 -2.42 -16.74
N VAL A 312 -16.52 -2.11 -18.03
CA VAL A 312 -17.08 -0.88 -18.62
C VAL A 312 -18.59 -0.79 -18.39
N ALA A 313 -19.33 -1.89 -18.56
CA ALA A 313 -20.77 -1.90 -18.31
C ALA A 313 -21.12 -1.56 -16.85
N SER A 314 -20.38 -2.12 -15.87
CA SER A 314 -20.56 -1.77 -14.45
C SER A 314 -20.16 -0.32 -14.15
N ILE A 315 -19.10 0.20 -14.79
CA ILE A 315 -18.63 1.57 -14.60
C ILE A 315 -19.61 2.59 -15.20
N LYS A 316 -20.21 2.30 -16.36
CA LYS A 316 -21.26 3.14 -16.96
C LYS A 316 -22.49 3.28 -16.08
N LYS A 317 -22.75 2.35 -15.15
CA LYS A 317 -23.85 2.54 -14.18
C LYS A 317 -23.62 3.74 -13.26
N LEU A 318 -22.39 4.22 -13.11
CA LEU A 318 -22.09 5.45 -12.37
C LEU A 318 -22.74 6.69 -12.98
N ASP A 319 -23.13 6.66 -14.27
CA ASP A 319 -23.90 7.74 -14.92
C ASP A 319 -25.22 8.04 -14.16
N SER A 320 -25.77 7.05 -13.45
CA SER A 320 -26.95 7.23 -12.60
C SER A 320 -26.72 8.12 -11.37
N LEU A 321 -25.47 8.40 -11.00
CA LEU A 321 -25.10 9.33 -9.92
C LEU A 321 -25.16 10.80 -10.36
N GLY A 322 -25.42 11.06 -11.65
CA GLY A 322 -25.34 12.39 -12.24
C GLY A 322 -23.91 12.80 -12.55
N SER A 323 -23.61 14.10 -12.41
CA SER A 323 -22.25 14.61 -12.66
C SER A 323 -21.25 13.96 -11.70
N HIS A 324 -20.24 13.30 -12.24
CA HIS A 324 -19.20 12.63 -11.48
C HIS A 324 -17.90 12.62 -12.30
N ARG A 325 -16.77 12.35 -11.64
CA ARG A 325 -15.48 12.19 -12.31
C ARG A 325 -14.76 10.95 -11.83
N VAL A 326 -14.45 10.03 -12.75
CA VAL A 326 -13.54 8.93 -12.46
C VAL A 326 -12.10 9.47 -12.52
N VAL A 327 -11.31 9.29 -11.46
CA VAL A 327 -9.92 9.79 -11.42
C VAL A 327 -8.92 8.78 -11.98
N ALA A 328 -9.15 7.49 -11.73
CA ALA A 328 -8.31 6.39 -12.18
C ALA A 328 -8.98 5.04 -11.92
N VAL A 329 -8.36 3.97 -12.43
CA VAL A 329 -8.65 2.58 -12.08
C VAL A 329 -7.41 1.95 -11.45
N VAL A 330 -7.53 1.26 -10.32
CA VAL A 330 -6.46 0.47 -9.71
C VAL A 330 -6.84 -1.01 -9.75
N VAL A 331 -5.95 -1.86 -10.24
CA VAL A 331 -6.18 -3.31 -10.35
C VAL A 331 -5.06 -4.11 -9.71
N ALA A 332 -5.34 -5.29 -9.15
CA ALA A 332 -4.29 -6.13 -8.57
C ALA A 332 -3.31 -6.60 -9.65
N VAL A 333 -3.82 -7.12 -10.77
CA VAL A 333 -2.95 -7.64 -11.84
C VAL A 333 -3.41 -7.20 -13.24
N ASP A 334 -2.47 -6.67 -14.02
CA ASP A 334 -2.55 -6.55 -15.47
C ASP A 334 -1.76 -7.69 -16.14
N ARG A 335 -2.44 -8.50 -16.94
CA ARG A 335 -1.83 -9.61 -17.67
C ARG A 335 -0.99 -9.15 -18.87
N GLN A 336 -1.14 -7.90 -19.33
CA GLN A 336 -0.41 -7.37 -20.50
C GLN A 336 -0.55 -8.27 -21.73
N GLU A 337 -1.75 -8.82 -21.94
CA GLU A 337 -2.11 -9.68 -23.06
C GLU A 337 -3.10 -8.94 -23.98
N THR A 338 -3.01 -9.18 -25.29
CA THR A 338 -3.96 -8.66 -26.28
C THR A 338 -5.30 -9.39 -26.17
N SER A 339 -6.40 -8.67 -26.39
CA SER A 339 -7.72 -9.25 -26.65
C SER A 339 -7.79 -9.82 -28.06
N GLU A 340 -8.40 -11.00 -28.23
CA GLU A 340 -8.61 -11.61 -29.57
C GLU A 340 -9.53 -10.76 -30.45
N GLU A 341 -10.44 -10.01 -29.85
CA GLU A 341 -11.47 -9.27 -30.59
C GLU A 341 -11.00 -7.88 -31.07
N GLU A 342 -10.01 -7.26 -30.40
CA GLU A 342 -9.70 -5.83 -30.60
C GLU A 342 -8.21 -5.57 -30.91
N GLY A 343 -7.34 -6.57 -30.79
CA GLY A 343 -5.89 -6.42 -31.01
C GLY A 343 -5.16 -5.53 -30.00
N ILE A 344 -5.87 -4.94 -29.03
CA ILE A 344 -5.35 -4.12 -27.93
C ILE A 344 -5.50 -4.86 -26.60
N SER A 345 -4.73 -4.45 -25.59
CA SER A 345 -4.87 -5.03 -24.24
C SER A 345 -6.17 -4.59 -23.57
N ALA A 346 -6.63 -5.38 -22.59
CA ALA A 346 -7.84 -5.04 -21.85
C ALA A 346 -7.69 -3.74 -21.03
N VAL A 347 -6.46 -3.43 -20.59
CA VAL A 347 -6.11 -2.16 -19.96
C VAL A 347 -6.20 -1.01 -20.96
N GLU A 348 -5.59 -1.14 -22.14
CA GLU A 348 -5.68 -0.12 -23.20
C GLU A 348 -7.13 0.16 -23.61
N TYR A 349 -7.96 -0.88 -23.71
CA TYR A 349 -9.39 -0.73 -23.97
C TYR A 349 -10.09 0.08 -22.87
N LEU A 350 -9.81 -0.20 -21.58
CA LEU A 350 -10.37 0.57 -20.47
C LEU A 350 -9.92 2.03 -20.48
N GLU A 351 -8.62 2.29 -20.66
CA GLU A 351 -8.08 3.65 -20.68
C GLU A 351 -8.71 4.46 -21.82
N LYS A 352 -8.80 3.90 -23.03
CA LYS A 352 -9.44 4.56 -24.19
C LYS A 352 -10.92 4.81 -23.97
N THR A 353 -11.63 3.85 -23.37
CA THR A 353 -13.09 3.93 -23.20
C THR A 353 -13.48 4.92 -22.11
N LEU A 354 -12.71 4.99 -21.02
CA LEU A 354 -13.04 5.81 -19.86
C LEU A 354 -12.30 7.15 -19.83
N GLY A 355 -11.24 7.32 -20.64
CA GLY A 355 -10.40 8.51 -20.63
C GLY A 355 -9.60 8.68 -19.33
N VAL A 356 -9.33 7.57 -18.62
CA VAL A 356 -8.60 7.57 -17.34
C VAL A 356 -7.42 6.61 -17.37
N ARG A 357 -6.47 6.81 -16.45
CA ARG A 357 -5.30 5.92 -16.31
C ARG A 357 -5.65 4.68 -15.48
N VAL A 358 -5.08 3.55 -15.87
CA VAL A 358 -5.13 2.30 -15.11
C VAL A 358 -3.78 2.08 -14.42
N HIS A 359 -3.80 1.82 -13.12
CA HIS A 359 -2.63 1.56 -12.29
C HIS A 359 -2.66 0.13 -11.76
N PRO A 360 -1.99 -0.82 -12.45
CA PRO A 360 -1.84 -2.17 -11.93
C PRO A 360 -0.84 -2.22 -10.78
N ILE A 361 -1.14 -2.98 -9.72
CA ILE A 361 -0.18 -3.27 -8.66
C ILE A 361 0.92 -4.18 -9.23
N LEU A 362 0.54 -5.31 -9.79
CA LEU A 362 1.42 -6.21 -10.54
C LEU A 362 1.08 -6.20 -12.03
N THR A 363 2.12 -6.29 -12.84
CA THR A 363 2.02 -6.58 -14.27
C THR A 363 2.61 -7.95 -14.55
N ALA A 364 2.21 -8.61 -15.63
CA ALA A 364 2.80 -9.88 -16.02
C ALA A 364 4.32 -9.82 -16.20
N SER A 365 4.85 -8.74 -16.79
CA SER A 365 6.30 -8.53 -16.89
C SER A 365 6.95 -8.44 -15.52
N SER A 366 6.41 -7.67 -14.58
CA SER A 366 6.94 -7.62 -13.21
C SER A 366 6.85 -8.96 -12.49
N ILE A 367 5.78 -9.73 -12.69
CA ILE A 367 5.64 -11.06 -12.11
C ILE A 367 6.75 -11.97 -12.66
N TYR A 368 6.93 -11.99 -13.98
CA TYR A 368 7.98 -12.78 -14.63
C TYR A 368 9.36 -12.44 -14.09
N GLU A 369 9.75 -11.16 -14.08
CA GLU A 369 11.05 -10.71 -13.57
C GLU A 369 11.30 -11.15 -12.12
N MET A 370 10.26 -11.10 -11.27
CA MET A 370 10.38 -11.46 -9.86
C MET A 370 10.50 -12.98 -9.62
N ILE A 371 9.98 -13.82 -10.53
CA ILE A 371 10.04 -15.29 -10.39
C ILE A 371 11.06 -15.95 -11.30
N LYS A 372 11.58 -15.26 -12.33
CA LYS A 372 12.41 -15.82 -13.41
C LYS A 372 13.58 -16.64 -12.89
N SER A 373 14.27 -16.18 -11.86
CA SER A 373 15.42 -16.89 -11.27
C SER A 373 15.07 -18.24 -10.65
N GLY A 374 13.79 -18.48 -10.31
CA GLY A 374 13.28 -19.74 -9.79
C GLY A 374 12.67 -20.66 -10.85
N LEU A 375 12.64 -20.22 -12.13
CA LEU A 375 12.11 -21.01 -13.25
C LEU A 375 13.23 -21.79 -13.95
N SER A 376 12.92 -23.01 -14.39
CA SER A 376 13.76 -23.75 -15.32
C SER A 376 13.88 -23.03 -16.68
N GLN A 377 14.90 -23.38 -17.46
CA GLN A 377 15.08 -22.80 -18.79
C GLN A 377 13.86 -23.04 -19.70
N GLU A 378 13.28 -24.25 -19.65
CA GLU A 378 12.08 -24.58 -20.42
C GLU A 378 10.89 -23.70 -20.03
N GLU A 379 10.63 -23.53 -18.73
CA GLU A 379 9.57 -22.64 -18.24
C GLU A 379 9.80 -21.18 -18.67
N GLN A 380 11.04 -20.69 -18.61
CA GLN A 380 11.37 -19.34 -19.08
C GLN A 380 11.08 -19.19 -20.58
N GLU A 381 11.46 -20.17 -21.41
CA GLU A 381 11.19 -20.18 -22.84
C GLU A 381 9.68 -20.22 -23.15
N GLU A 382 8.89 -20.92 -22.33
CA GLU A 382 7.43 -20.95 -22.46
C GLU A 382 6.79 -19.58 -22.18
N TRP A 383 7.24 -18.87 -21.14
CA TRP A 383 6.81 -17.50 -20.86
C TRP A 383 7.16 -16.55 -22.00
N VAL A 384 8.41 -16.58 -22.47
CA VAL A 384 8.87 -15.73 -23.58
C VAL A 384 8.08 -16.03 -24.86
N ARG A 385 7.83 -17.30 -25.16
CA ARG A 385 7.02 -17.70 -26.33
C ARG A 385 5.58 -17.21 -26.21
N TYR A 386 4.95 -17.39 -25.05
CA TYR A 386 3.58 -16.95 -24.82
C TYR A 386 3.43 -15.43 -25.01
N TYR A 387 4.34 -14.63 -24.48
CA TYR A 387 4.28 -13.16 -24.63
C TYR A 387 4.72 -12.66 -26.00
N ARG A 388 5.50 -13.45 -26.76
CA ARG A 388 5.75 -13.16 -28.18
C ARG A 388 4.46 -13.23 -28.99
N ASP A 389 3.62 -14.22 -28.71
CA ASP A 389 2.43 -14.50 -29.50
C ASP A 389 1.23 -13.66 -29.04
N TYR A 390 1.10 -13.41 -27.73
CA TYR A 390 -0.11 -12.80 -27.13
C TYR A 390 0.15 -11.54 -26.28
N GLY A 391 1.41 -11.17 -26.04
CA GLY A 391 1.77 -10.06 -25.17
C GLY A 391 1.71 -8.69 -25.86
N VAL A 392 1.31 -7.66 -25.13
CA VAL A 392 1.58 -6.25 -25.53
C VAL A 392 2.95 -5.76 -25.08
N VAL A 393 3.66 -6.57 -24.29
CA VAL A 393 5.05 -6.37 -23.89
C VAL A 393 5.88 -7.59 -24.28
N LYS A 394 7.19 -7.38 -24.46
CA LYS A 394 8.14 -8.46 -24.67
C LYS A 394 8.79 -8.83 -23.35
N LEU A 395 8.88 -10.12 -23.07
CA LEU A 395 9.68 -10.66 -21.97
C LEU A 395 11.06 -11.09 -22.50
N SER A 396 12.08 -10.99 -21.66
CA SER A 396 13.48 -11.33 -21.96
C SER A 396 14.07 -12.22 -20.90
#